data_AF-A0A6G4V2F5-F1
#
_entry.id   AF-A0A6G4V2F5-F1
#
_cell.length_a   1.000
_cell.length_b   1.000
_cell.length_c   1.000
_cell.angle_alpha   90.00
_cell.angle_beta   90.00
_cell.angle_gamma   90.00
#
_symmetry.space_group_name_H-M   'P 1'
#
loop_
_entity.id
_entity.type
_entity.pdbx_description
1 polymer ?
#
loop_
_entity_poly.entity_id
_entity_poly.type
_entity_poly.pdbx_seq_one_letter_code
_entity_poly.pdbx_strand_id
1 'polypeptide(L)'
;MANALGVATGRMGLLNRIRAMPDPLYDTPRVLGVDDFATRRGHSYTTVITDGERHQPIEVLPGREAAPLAAWLTAHPGVEVICRDRAGAYAEGAALGASDALQVADRFHLWQNLGQAVEKCVAAHRDQLRTLTLQPEEEDAAISTASTGEAASVPDDALPTGRRAERMRAHHALVHGMLNEGMGLRAIARHLGWGRHTVQRYARAARWQDAVTGRRTRPSRLDIHRPYLQRRIDETAGVISIKELREGLAAQGRPVLYSSLRDWARSRLQWPTAPVRPPAPPSVRQVTGWLTRRPSTLTENEHQQLKAVLNACPELATTHRLVRDFGDMLTQQTGVLLPAWIEDTAEAKLPGLTGFARGLNSDFDAVTAGLTLRWSSGGTEGAVNRIKKIKRQLYGRAEFEPLRKMILLQ
;
A
#
# COMPACT_ATOMS: atom_id res chain seq x y z
N MET A 1 -8.54 29.94 -15.69
CA MET A 1 -8.86 30.69 -14.46
C MET A 1 -8.36 32.13 -14.52
N ALA A 2 -7.05 32.43 -14.69
CA ALA A 2 -6.56 33.81 -14.80
C ALA A 2 -7.17 34.64 -15.95
N ASN A 3 -7.29 34.06 -17.17
CA ASN A 3 -8.01 34.71 -18.29
C ASN A 3 -9.52 34.86 -18.05
N ALA A 4 -10.12 34.01 -17.20
CA ALA A 4 -11.54 34.11 -16.85
C ALA A 4 -11.80 35.19 -15.78
N LEU A 5 -10.76 35.65 -15.08
CA LEU A 5 -10.79 36.69 -14.05
C LEU A 5 -10.23 38.04 -14.55
N GLY A 6 -9.94 38.18 -15.84
CA GLY A 6 -9.41 39.42 -16.42
C GLY A 6 -7.97 39.77 -15.99
N VAL A 7 -7.23 38.82 -15.42
CA VAL A 7 -5.87 39.07 -14.92
C VAL A 7 -4.85 38.63 -15.98
N ALA A 8 -4.19 39.61 -16.60
CA ALA A 8 -3.03 39.37 -17.47
C ALA A 8 -1.80 38.99 -16.62
N THR A 9 -1.58 37.69 -16.41
CA THR A 9 -0.38 37.19 -15.70
C THR A 9 0.45 36.29 -16.61
N GLY A 10 1.68 36.71 -16.91
CA GLY A 10 2.72 35.80 -17.40
C GLY A 10 3.15 34.81 -16.30
N ARG A 11 3.88 33.75 -16.67
CA ARG A 11 4.34 32.70 -15.73
C ARG A 11 5.05 33.28 -14.49
N MET A 12 5.87 34.31 -14.67
CA MET A 12 6.56 35.00 -13.57
C MET A 12 5.67 35.99 -12.80
N GLY A 13 4.65 36.56 -13.44
CA GLY A 13 3.73 37.51 -12.81
C GLY A 13 2.93 36.88 -11.68
N LEU A 14 2.51 35.62 -11.82
CA LEU A 14 1.81 34.90 -10.75
C LEU A 14 2.73 34.59 -9.56
N LEU A 15 3.97 34.13 -9.82
CA LEU A 15 4.94 33.85 -8.77
C LEU A 15 5.36 35.12 -8.02
N ASN A 16 5.55 36.23 -8.72
CA ASN A 16 5.86 37.51 -8.10
C ASN A 16 4.70 38.03 -7.24
N ARG A 17 3.44 37.84 -7.66
CA ARG A 17 2.28 38.17 -6.84
C ARG A 17 2.20 37.32 -5.57
N ILE A 18 2.46 36.02 -5.67
CA ILE A 18 2.52 35.13 -4.50
C ILE A 18 3.62 35.61 -3.54
N ARG A 19 4.83 35.87 -4.05
CA ARG A 19 5.96 36.40 -3.26
C ARG A 19 5.62 37.74 -2.58
N ALA A 20 4.84 38.60 -3.23
CA ALA A 20 4.47 39.91 -2.71
C ALA A 20 3.28 39.89 -1.73
N MET A 21 2.57 38.78 -1.57
CA MET A 21 1.54 38.68 -0.52
C MET A 21 2.21 38.82 0.85
N PRO A 22 1.55 39.39 1.87
CA PRO A 22 2.04 39.32 3.24
C PRO A 22 1.99 37.86 3.74
N ASP A 23 2.88 37.49 4.67
CA ASP A 23 2.75 36.19 5.36
C ASP A 23 1.48 36.23 6.23
N PRO A 24 0.73 35.12 6.36
CA PRO A 24 -0.36 35.04 7.31
C PRO A 24 0.13 35.34 8.71
N LEU A 25 -0.61 36.17 9.45
CA LEU A 25 -0.34 36.39 10.86
C LEU A 25 -0.81 35.18 11.67
N TYR A 26 0.00 34.78 12.63
CA TYR A 26 -0.32 33.73 13.60
C TYR A 26 0.21 34.15 14.97
N ASP A 27 -0.48 33.69 16.01
CA ASP A 27 0.04 33.74 17.38
C ASP A 27 0.96 32.53 17.59
N THR A 28 1.99 32.68 18.43
CA THR A 28 2.84 31.54 18.79
C THR A 28 1.98 30.43 19.41
N PRO A 29 1.97 29.22 18.83
CA PRO A 29 1.14 28.14 19.35
C PRO A 29 1.73 27.55 20.63
N ARG A 30 0.85 27.09 21.53
CA ARG A 30 1.26 26.33 22.73
C ARG A 30 1.77 24.94 22.39
N VAL A 31 1.22 24.32 21.34
CA VAL A 31 1.63 23.00 20.85
C VAL A 31 2.18 23.13 19.45
N LEU A 32 3.41 22.64 19.25
CA LEU A 32 4.13 22.71 18.00
C LEU A 32 4.31 21.31 17.41
N GLY A 33 4.13 21.18 16.10
CA GLY A 33 4.52 20.00 15.36
C GLY A 33 5.69 20.30 14.43
N VAL A 34 6.75 19.51 14.49
CA VAL A 34 7.98 19.66 13.69
C VAL A 34 8.25 18.38 12.91
N ASP A 35 8.47 18.51 11.59
CA ASP A 35 8.82 17.41 10.70
C ASP A 35 9.57 17.96 9.47
N ASP A 36 10.27 17.13 8.71
CA ASP A 36 10.85 17.52 7.43
C ASP A 36 10.15 16.92 6.21
N PHE A 37 10.31 17.63 5.11
CA PHE A 37 10.00 17.11 3.80
C PHE A 37 11.14 17.44 2.83
N ALA A 38 11.43 16.50 1.93
CA ALA A 38 12.35 16.78 0.83
C ALA A 38 11.73 17.84 -0.10
N THR A 39 12.45 18.88 -0.50
CA THR A 39 11.97 19.93 -1.43
C THR A 39 12.09 19.52 -2.90
N ARG A 40 13.08 18.70 -3.25
CA ARG A 40 13.27 18.07 -4.57
C ARG A 40 13.39 16.55 -4.44
N ARG A 41 13.57 15.81 -5.54
CA ARG A 41 13.88 14.38 -5.46
C ARG A 41 15.24 14.19 -4.77
N GLY A 42 15.21 13.76 -3.51
CA GLY A 42 16.27 12.96 -2.88
C GLY A 42 17.26 13.63 -1.93
N HIS A 43 17.56 14.94 -2.01
CA HIS A 43 18.78 15.45 -1.36
C HIS A 43 18.73 16.86 -0.75
N SER A 44 17.55 17.48 -0.65
CA SER A 44 17.40 18.78 0.01
C SER A 44 16.16 18.76 0.88
N TYR A 45 16.35 18.92 2.18
CA TYR A 45 15.29 18.84 3.19
C TYR A 45 14.98 20.22 3.75
N THR A 46 13.76 20.34 4.24
CA THR A 46 13.19 21.56 4.77
C THR A 46 12.26 21.18 5.89
N THR A 47 12.36 21.89 7.00
CA THR A 47 11.55 21.66 8.19
C THR A 47 10.23 22.40 8.03
N VAL A 48 9.11 21.73 8.28
CA VAL A 48 7.81 22.38 8.46
C VAL A 48 7.52 22.49 9.95
N ILE A 49 7.04 23.66 10.34
CA ILE A 49 6.47 23.93 11.65
C ILE A 49 4.97 24.05 11.50
N THR A 50 4.24 23.34 12.34
CA THR A 50 2.79 23.33 12.36
C THR A 50 2.26 23.69 13.74
N ASP A 51 1.15 24.40 13.77
CA ASP A 51 0.31 24.53 14.96
C ASP A 51 -0.31 23.15 15.25
N GLY A 52 0.07 22.57 16.38
CA GLY A 52 -0.36 21.25 16.82
C GLY A 52 -1.83 21.18 17.24
N GLU A 53 -2.45 22.33 17.55
CA GLU A 53 -3.88 22.42 17.91
C GLU A 53 -4.75 22.64 16.67
N ARG A 54 -4.31 23.50 15.74
CA ARG A 54 -5.05 23.82 14.50
C ARG A 54 -4.71 22.93 13.32
N HIS A 55 -3.63 22.15 13.42
CA HIS A 55 -3.11 21.28 12.35
C HIS A 55 -2.76 22.03 11.05
N GLN A 56 -2.28 23.26 11.19
CA GLN A 56 -1.94 24.17 10.09
C GLN A 56 -0.43 24.47 10.06
N PRO A 57 0.21 24.51 8.88
CA PRO A 57 1.56 25.03 8.75
C PRO A 57 1.61 26.50 9.14
N ILE A 58 2.56 26.86 10.00
CA ILE A 58 2.80 28.25 10.41
C ILE A 58 4.16 28.77 9.92
N GLU A 59 5.12 27.87 9.74
CA GLU A 59 6.44 28.24 9.23
C GLU A 59 7.10 27.08 8.47
N VAL A 60 8.03 27.41 7.58
CA VAL A 60 8.87 26.48 6.85
C VAL A 60 10.32 26.98 6.95
N LEU A 61 11.19 26.19 7.57
CA LEU A 61 12.59 26.55 7.83
C LEU A 61 13.56 25.83 6.87
N PRO A 62 14.64 26.50 6.44
CA PRO A 62 15.63 25.88 5.57
C PRO A 62 16.38 24.75 6.30
N GLY A 63 16.60 23.63 5.61
CA GLY A 63 17.34 22.50 6.16
C GLY A 63 16.57 21.68 7.20
N ARG A 64 17.32 20.82 7.89
CA ARG A 64 16.85 19.94 8.99
C ARG A 64 17.82 19.96 10.18
N GLU A 65 18.63 21.01 10.26
CA GLU A 65 19.63 21.20 11.32
C GLU A 65 18.98 21.79 12.58
N ALA A 66 19.63 21.67 13.72
CA ALA A 66 19.10 22.16 15.00
C ALA A 66 18.96 23.70 15.03
N ALA A 67 19.94 24.42 14.47
CA ALA A 67 20.06 25.87 14.62
C ALA A 67 18.87 26.67 14.07
N PRO A 68 18.33 26.40 12.86
CA PRO A 68 17.13 27.09 12.37
C PRO A 68 15.92 26.93 13.30
N LEU A 69 15.69 25.73 13.82
CA LEU A 69 14.58 25.45 14.74
C LEU A 69 14.77 26.20 16.06
N ALA A 70 15.97 26.13 16.65
CA ALA A 70 16.29 26.82 17.89
C ALA A 70 16.08 28.33 17.76
N ALA A 71 16.58 28.94 16.68
CA ALA A 71 16.42 30.36 16.41
C ALA A 71 14.94 30.76 16.27
N TRP A 72 14.13 29.94 15.61
CA TRP A 72 12.70 30.18 15.49
C TRP A 72 12.01 30.13 16.86
N LEU A 73 12.31 29.11 17.68
CA LEU A 73 11.72 28.96 19.01
C LEU A 73 12.09 30.11 19.95
N THR A 74 13.34 30.58 19.94
CA THR A 74 13.76 31.74 20.74
C THR A 74 13.03 33.03 20.33
N ALA A 75 12.76 33.20 19.03
CA ALA A 75 12.00 34.35 18.53
C ALA A 75 10.48 34.25 18.82
N HIS A 76 9.98 33.07 19.18
CA HIS A 76 8.56 32.79 19.39
C HIS A 76 8.35 32.12 20.77
N PRO A 77 8.50 32.89 21.88
CA PRO A 77 8.29 32.34 23.21
C PRO A 77 6.81 31.95 23.44
N GLY A 78 6.57 30.94 24.28
CA GLY A 78 5.22 30.47 24.64
C GLY A 78 4.87 29.06 24.14
N VAL A 79 5.79 28.39 23.44
CA VAL A 79 5.63 26.97 23.09
C VAL A 79 5.79 26.11 24.36
N GLU A 80 4.78 25.30 24.68
CA GLU A 80 4.74 24.41 25.84
C GLU A 80 5.02 22.95 25.47
N VAL A 81 4.65 22.52 24.25
CA VAL A 81 4.77 21.14 23.79
C VAL A 81 5.33 21.10 22.37
N ILE A 82 6.32 20.24 22.10
CA ILE A 82 6.91 20.05 20.78
C ILE A 82 6.78 18.58 20.37
N CYS A 83 5.88 18.30 19.44
CA CYS A 83 5.76 17.01 18.76
C CYS A 83 6.79 16.93 17.63
N ARG A 84 7.75 16.02 17.74
CA ARG A 84 8.81 15.84 16.73
C ARG A 84 9.08 14.38 16.46
N ASP A 85 9.77 14.11 15.36
CA ASP A 85 10.37 12.80 15.14
C ASP A 85 11.53 12.54 16.13
N ARG A 86 12.24 11.43 15.92
CA ARG A 86 13.38 11.02 16.76
C ARG A 86 14.74 11.47 16.22
N ALA A 87 14.78 12.45 15.32
CA ALA A 87 16.03 13.00 14.81
C ALA A 87 16.72 13.85 15.89
N GLY A 88 18.02 13.58 16.11
CA GLY A 88 18.80 14.30 17.12
C GLY A 88 18.82 15.82 16.92
N ALA A 89 18.80 16.28 15.68
CA ALA A 89 18.80 17.72 15.37
C ALA A 89 17.54 18.44 15.88
N TYR A 90 16.36 17.84 15.85
CA TYR A 90 15.16 18.47 16.40
C TYR A 90 15.10 18.38 17.91
N ALA A 91 15.62 17.29 18.51
CA ALA A 91 15.78 17.19 19.95
C ALA A 91 16.69 18.31 20.50
N GLU A 92 17.83 18.50 19.85
CA GLU A 92 18.78 19.56 20.16
C GLU A 92 18.18 20.95 19.91
N GLY A 93 17.54 21.17 18.74
CA GLY A 93 16.92 22.44 18.41
C GLY A 93 15.82 22.84 19.39
N ALA A 94 14.99 21.88 19.82
CA ALA A 94 13.99 22.09 20.86
C ALA A 94 14.62 22.43 22.22
N ALA A 95 15.63 21.67 22.64
CA ALA A 95 16.32 21.92 23.92
C ALA A 95 17.02 23.28 23.98
N LEU A 96 17.60 23.74 22.86
CA LEU A 96 18.27 25.03 22.77
C LEU A 96 17.29 26.20 22.67
N GLY A 97 16.21 26.05 21.89
CA GLY A 97 15.30 27.14 21.58
C GLY A 97 14.12 27.31 22.53
N ALA A 98 13.70 26.23 23.19
CA ALA A 98 12.59 26.18 24.14
C ALA A 98 12.83 25.08 25.18
N SER A 99 13.80 25.29 26.08
CA SER A 99 14.23 24.30 27.09
C SER A 99 13.12 23.82 28.02
N ASP A 100 12.14 24.67 28.28
CA ASP A 100 11.01 24.37 29.17
C ASP A 100 9.86 23.64 28.43
N ALA A 101 9.92 23.54 27.10
CA ALA A 101 8.90 22.89 26.32
C ALA A 101 9.02 21.37 26.42
N LEU A 102 7.90 20.71 26.71
CA LEU A 102 7.84 19.27 26.76
C LEU A 102 7.95 18.68 25.36
N GLN A 103 8.97 17.86 25.13
CA GLN A 103 9.16 17.17 23.86
C GLN A 103 8.32 15.89 23.82
N VAL A 104 7.68 15.61 22.69
CA VAL A 104 6.79 14.47 22.48
C VAL A 104 7.26 13.74 21.21
N ALA A 105 7.70 12.49 21.38
CA ALA A 105 8.16 11.68 20.26
C ALA A 105 7.00 11.22 19.38
N ASP A 106 7.23 11.21 18.07
CA ASP A 106 6.28 10.70 17.10
C ASP A 106 6.08 9.18 17.20
N ARG A 107 4.82 8.79 17.44
CA ARG A 107 4.33 7.42 17.47
C ARG A 107 4.54 6.65 16.16
N PHE A 108 4.39 7.31 15.01
CA PHE A 108 4.60 6.65 13.73
C PHE A 108 6.05 6.18 13.61
N HIS A 109 7.00 7.07 13.90
CA HIS A 109 8.42 6.74 13.87
C HIS A 109 8.79 5.68 14.91
N LEU A 110 8.21 5.73 16.11
CA LEU A 110 8.37 4.67 17.12
C LEU A 110 7.92 3.30 16.60
N TRP A 111 6.72 3.22 16.03
CA TRP A 111 6.20 1.97 15.47
C TRP A 111 7.00 1.50 14.26
N GLN A 112 7.42 2.41 13.39
CA GLN A 112 8.25 2.10 12.23
C GLN A 112 9.60 1.53 12.65
N ASN A 113 10.26 2.14 13.65
CA ASN A 113 11.52 1.66 14.19
C ASN A 113 11.36 0.28 14.86
N LEU A 114 10.27 0.07 15.61
CA LEU A 114 9.94 -1.26 16.15
C LEU A 114 9.77 -2.27 15.03
N GLY A 115 9.03 -1.94 13.97
CA GLY A 115 8.84 -2.83 12.82
C GLY A 115 10.15 -3.23 12.14
N GLN A 116 11.11 -2.31 12.00
CA GLN A 116 12.45 -2.62 11.50
C GLN A 116 13.24 -3.54 12.45
N ALA A 117 13.09 -3.36 13.77
CA ALA A 117 13.69 -4.23 14.76
C ALA A 117 13.09 -5.64 14.72
N VAL A 118 11.77 -5.75 14.58
CA VAL A 118 11.05 -7.02 14.40
C VAL A 118 11.49 -7.70 13.12
N GLU A 119 11.65 -6.98 12.00
CA GLU A 119 12.14 -7.58 10.76
C GLU A 119 13.54 -8.18 10.91
N LYS A 120 14.44 -7.51 11.65
CA LYS A 120 15.76 -8.06 11.99
C LYS A 120 15.64 -9.34 12.84
N CYS A 121 14.73 -9.35 13.82
CA CYS A 121 14.48 -10.53 14.65
C CYS A 121 13.97 -11.70 13.80
N VAL A 122 12.95 -11.49 12.99
CA VAL A 122 12.38 -12.52 12.10
C VAL A 122 13.42 -13.00 11.09
N ALA A 123 14.24 -12.11 10.54
CA ALA A 123 15.31 -12.48 9.61
C ALA A 123 16.38 -13.39 10.25
N ALA A 124 16.67 -13.19 11.54
CA ALA A 124 17.59 -14.05 12.28
C ALA A 124 17.06 -15.49 12.46
N HIS A 125 15.74 -15.67 12.45
CA HIS A 125 15.06 -16.96 12.61
C HIS A 125 14.56 -17.56 11.28
N ARG A 126 15.07 -17.05 10.14
CA ARG A 126 14.60 -17.44 8.81
C ARG A 126 14.72 -18.94 8.51
N ASP A 127 15.71 -19.61 9.11
CA ASP A 127 15.97 -21.02 8.82
C ASP A 127 14.96 -21.92 9.54
N GLN A 128 14.51 -21.53 10.76
CA GLN A 128 13.37 -22.16 11.44
C GLN A 128 12.06 -21.94 10.68
N LEU A 129 11.89 -20.78 10.02
CA LEU A 129 10.73 -20.56 9.14
C LEU A 129 10.73 -21.48 7.92
N ARG A 130 11.89 -21.80 7.35
CA ARG A 130 12.00 -22.69 6.18
C ARG A 130 11.64 -24.15 6.50
N THR A 131 11.84 -24.57 7.74
CA THR A 131 11.50 -25.92 8.19
C THR A 131 10.00 -26.08 8.49
N LEU A 132 9.23 -24.99 8.54
CA LEU A 132 7.78 -25.05 8.71
C LEU A 132 7.13 -25.60 7.45
N THR A 133 6.62 -26.82 7.54
CA THR A 133 5.71 -27.37 6.54
C THR A 133 4.31 -26.87 6.92
N LEU A 134 3.85 -25.79 6.28
CA LEU A 134 2.47 -25.33 6.46
C LEU A 134 1.54 -26.32 5.75
N GLN A 135 0.52 -26.80 6.45
CA GLN A 135 -0.45 -27.74 5.88
C GLN A 135 -1.18 -27.09 4.69
N PRO A 136 -1.44 -27.86 3.61
CA PRO A 136 -2.24 -27.38 2.49
C PRO A 136 -3.68 -27.07 2.95
N GLU A 137 -4.30 -26.09 2.30
CA GLU A 137 -5.73 -25.82 2.39
C GLU A 137 -6.52 -27.07 1.96
N GLU A 138 -7.25 -27.70 2.88
CA GLU A 138 -8.33 -28.65 2.57
C GLU A 138 -9.66 -27.91 2.52
N GLU A 139 -9.85 -26.92 1.63
CA GLU A 139 -11.15 -26.23 1.57
C GLU A 139 -11.70 -25.89 0.18
N ASP A 140 -11.12 -26.39 -0.92
CA ASP A 140 -11.73 -26.22 -2.26
C ASP A 140 -11.78 -27.51 -3.11
N ALA A 141 -11.61 -28.69 -2.49
CA ALA A 141 -11.70 -29.99 -3.18
C ALA A 141 -13.08 -30.67 -3.07
N ALA A 142 -14.08 -30.03 -2.44
CA ALA A 142 -15.34 -30.66 -2.09
C ALA A 142 -16.58 -30.09 -2.81
N ILE A 143 -16.46 -29.59 -4.04
CA ILE A 143 -17.62 -29.47 -4.96
C ILE A 143 -17.16 -29.74 -6.40
N SER A 144 -17.01 -31.00 -6.78
CA SER A 144 -17.32 -31.52 -8.14
C SER A 144 -16.91 -33.00 -8.26
N THR A 145 -17.63 -33.87 -7.55
CA THR A 145 -17.62 -35.32 -7.77
C THR A 145 -19.05 -35.82 -8.00
N ALA A 146 -19.53 -35.60 -9.23
CA ALA A 146 -20.56 -36.38 -9.95
C ALA A 146 -20.67 -35.71 -11.33
N SER A 147 -20.57 -36.35 -12.51
CA SER A 147 -20.72 -37.74 -12.88
C SER A 147 -19.85 -38.08 -14.11
N THR A 148 -19.30 -39.29 -14.12
CA THR A 148 -18.77 -39.97 -15.30
C THR A 148 -19.94 -40.39 -16.22
N GLY A 149 -19.80 -40.24 -17.54
CA GLY A 149 -20.70 -40.91 -18.48
C GLY A 149 -20.81 -40.28 -19.87
N GLU A 150 -20.14 -40.93 -20.83
CA GLU A 150 -20.44 -41.00 -22.26
C GLU A 150 -20.01 -39.89 -23.24
N ALA A 151 -19.21 -40.34 -24.20
CA ALA A 151 -18.82 -39.66 -25.40
C ALA A 151 -19.98 -39.59 -26.41
N ALA A 152 -20.39 -38.38 -26.79
CA ALA A 152 -21.05 -38.12 -28.07
C ALA A 152 -20.99 -36.62 -28.42
N SER A 153 -20.47 -36.33 -29.62
CA SER A 153 -20.65 -35.12 -30.45
C SER A 153 -20.84 -33.75 -29.74
N VAL A 154 -19.83 -32.89 -29.85
CA VAL A 154 -19.90 -31.46 -29.52
C VAL A 154 -20.90 -30.73 -30.43
N PRO A 155 -21.98 -30.10 -29.92
CA PRO A 155 -22.69 -29.05 -30.62
C PRO A 155 -22.08 -27.67 -30.30
N ASP A 156 -22.10 -26.79 -31.29
CA ASP A 156 -21.47 -25.46 -31.37
C ASP A 156 -22.08 -24.39 -30.42
N ASP A 157 -22.49 -24.75 -29.21
CA ASP A 157 -23.28 -23.89 -28.31
C ASP A 157 -22.86 -24.00 -26.82
N ALA A 158 -21.56 -24.03 -26.55
CA ALA A 158 -21.05 -23.97 -25.18
C ALA A 158 -21.29 -22.56 -24.57
N LEU A 159 -22.18 -22.49 -23.58
CA LEU A 159 -22.54 -21.27 -22.84
C LEU A 159 -21.27 -20.55 -22.31
N PRO A 160 -21.11 -19.23 -22.57
CA PRO A 160 -20.05 -18.46 -21.93
C PRO A 160 -20.18 -18.51 -20.41
N THR A 161 -19.16 -18.98 -19.69
CA THR A 161 -19.13 -19.10 -18.23
C THR A 161 -18.20 -18.05 -17.58
N GLY A 162 -18.48 -17.70 -16.32
CA GLY A 162 -17.69 -16.75 -15.50
C GLY A 162 -18.32 -15.36 -15.30
N ARG A 163 -17.69 -14.53 -14.45
CA ARG A 163 -18.22 -13.21 -13.99
C ARG A 163 -18.65 -12.26 -15.11
N ARG A 164 -18.05 -12.37 -16.29
CA ARG A 164 -18.41 -11.57 -17.47
C ARG A 164 -19.75 -11.99 -18.06
N ALA A 165 -20.03 -13.30 -18.12
CA ALA A 165 -21.30 -13.82 -18.61
C ALA A 165 -22.45 -13.48 -17.67
N GLU A 166 -22.24 -13.59 -16.35
CA GLU A 166 -23.21 -13.17 -15.33
C GLU A 166 -23.55 -11.68 -15.43
N ARG A 167 -22.53 -10.82 -15.56
CA ARG A 167 -22.73 -9.38 -15.75
C ARG A 167 -23.52 -9.07 -17.03
N MET A 168 -23.23 -9.78 -18.12
CA MET A 168 -23.94 -9.59 -19.39
C MET A 168 -25.39 -10.08 -19.33
N ARG A 169 -25.65 -11.19 -18.65
CA ARG A 169 -27.00 -11.68 -18.37
C ARG A 169 -27.79 -10.68 -17.53
N ALA A 170 -27.19 -10.15 -16.47
CA ALA A 170 -27.81 -9.13 -15.63
C ALA A 170 -28.11 -7.85 -16.42
N HIS A 171 -27.16 -7.38 -17.24
CA HIS A 171 -27.36 -6.19 -18.08
C HIS A 171 -28.45 -6.38 -19.15
N HIS A 172 -28.53 -7.55 -19.75
CA HIS A 172 -29.58 -7.90 -20.71
C HIS A 172 -30.95 -7.92 -20.02
N ALA A 173 -31.08 -8.62 -18.89
CA ALA A 173 -32.31 -8.67 -18.12
C ALA A 173 -32.80 -7.27 -17.69
N LEU A 174 -31.87 -6.40 -17.28
CA LEU A 174 -32.19 -5.06 -16.81
C LEU A 174 -32.68 -4.13 -17.93
N VAL A 175 -32.08 -4.23 -19.13
CA VAL A 175 -32.56 -3.48 -20.31
C VAL A 175 -33.91 -3.99 -20.78
N HIS A 176 -34.13 -5.31 -20.80
CA HIS A 176 -35.41 -5.90 -21.22
C HIS A 176 -36.54 -5.66 -20.21
N GLY A 177 -36.25 -5.63 -18.91
CA GLY A 177 -37.20 -5.22 -17.87
C GLY A 177 -37.73 -3.81 -18.10
N MET A 178 -36.83 -2.84 -18.30
CA MET A 178 -37.23 -1.45 -18.55
C MET A 178 -37.93 -1.24 -19.90
N LEU A 179 -37.63 -2.07 -20.92
CA LEU A 179 -38.37 -2.07 -22.17
C LEU A 179 -39.80 -2.60 -21.99
N ASN A 180 -39.99 -3.64 -21.19
CA ASN A 180 -41.31 -4.19 -20.86
C ASN A 180 -42.17 -3.21 -20.05
N GLU A 181 -41.53 -2.32 -19.28
CA GLU A 181 -42.18 -1.19 -18.60
C GLU A 181 -42.50 -0.02 -19.56
N GLY A 182 -42.25 -0.16 -20.87
CA GLY A 182 -42.58 0.84 -21.89
C GLY A 182 -41.55 1.96 -22.04
N MET A 183 -40.37 1.84 -21.41
CA MET A 183 -39.36 2.89 -21.46
C MET A 183 -38.62 2.91 -22.80
N GLY A 184 -38.54 4.08 -23.45
CA GLY A 184 -37.77 4.24 -24.69
C GLY A 184 -36.25 4.13 -24.48
N LEU A 185 -35.52 3.63 -25.48
CA LEU A 185 -34.05 3.38 -25.41
C LEU A 185 -33.21 4.57 -24.92
N ARG A 186 -33.60 5.81 -25.23
CA ARG A 186 -32.91 7.03 -24.77
C ARG A 186 -33.13 7.30 -23.28
N ALA A 187 -34.33 6.98 -22.77
CA ALA A 187 -34.64 7.11 -21.36
C ALA A 187 -33.90 6.04 -20.56
N ILE A 188 -33.85 4.79 -21.04
CA ILE A 188 -33.05 3.71 -20.44
C ILE A 188 -31.57 4.08 -20.37
N ALA A 189 -30.99 4.60 -21.46
CA ALA A 189 -29.59 5.05 -21.47
C ALA A 189 -29.30 6.13 -20.42
N ARG A 190 -30.21 7.09 -20.23
CA ARG A 190 -30.08 8.14 -19.22
C ARG A 190 -30.25 7.60 -17.80
N HIS A 191 -31.21 6.71 -17.60
CA HIS A 191 -31.52 6.12 -16.31
C HIS A 191 -30.38 5.22 -15.80
N LEU A 192 -29.72 4.47 -16.69
CA LEU A 192 -28.59 3.60 -16.34
C LEU A 192 -27.21 4.28 -16.40
N GLY A 193 -27.14 5.52 -16.91
CA GLY A 193 -25.87 6.18 -17.19
C GLY A 193 -25.03 5.48 -18.28
N TRP A 194 -25.67 4.74 -19.19
CA TRP A 194 -25.01 3.95 -20.23
C TRP A 194 -25.02 4.66 -21.58
N GLY A 195 -24.03 4.38 -22.43
CA GLY A 195 -24.04 4.84 -23.82
C GLY A 195 -25.21 4.26 -24.61
N ARG A 196 -25.86 5.08 -25.46
CA ARG A 196 -27.02 4.69 -26.29
C ARG A 196 -26.79 3.40 -27.10
N HIS A 197 -25.59 3.24 -27.67
CA HIS A 197 -25.24 2.05 -28.46
C HIS A 197 -25.14 0.78 -27.60
N THR A 198 -24.76 0.91 -26.32
CA THR A 198 -24.72 -0.21 -25.37
C THR A 198 -26.12 -0.70 -25.04
N VAL A 199 -27.04 0.22 -24.73
CA VAL A 199 -28.46 -0.10 -24.48
C VAL A 199 -29.08 -0.71 -25.74
N GLN A 200 -28.86 -0.11 -26.91
CA GLN A 200 -29.37 -0.61 -28.18
C GLN A 200 -28.84 -2.01 -28.51
N ARG A 201 -27.59 -2.34 -28.15
CA ARG A 201 -27.01 -3.68 -28.33
C ARG A 201 -27.74 -4.72 -27.48
N TYR A 202 -28.02 -4.44 -26.21
CA TYR A 202 -28.75 -5.37 -25.34
C TYR A 202 -30.24 -5.45 -25.71
N ALA A 203 -30.85 -4.34 -26.11
CA ALA A 203 -32.25 -4.30 -26.54
C ALA A 203 -32.52 -5.13 -27.81
N ARG A 204 -31.57 -5.15 -28.76
CA ARG A 204 -31.68 -5.92 -30.01
C ARG A 204 -31.37 -7.41 -29.83
N ALA A 205 -30.69 -7.77 -28.76
CA ALA A 205 -30.33 -9.15 -28.49
C ALA A 205 -31.55 -9.89 -27.95
N ALA A 206 -32.06 -10.89 -28.68
CA ALA A 206 -33.19 -11.70 -28.26
C ALA A 206 -32.83 -12.55 -27.03
N ARG A 207 -31.59 -13.05 -26.98
CA ARG A 207 -31.00 -13.68 -25.80
C ARG A 207 -29.75 -12.92 -25.37
N TRP A 208 -29.39 -12.98 -24.09
CA TRP A 208 -28.18 -12.29 -23.59
C TRP A 208 -26.89 -12.78 -24.27
N GLN A 209 -26.89 -14.03 -24.76
CA GLN A 209 -25.83 -14.64 -25.56
C GLN A 209 -25.61 -13.90 -26.89
N ASP A 210 -26.66 -13.37 -27.51
CA ASP A 210 -26.56 -12.67 -28.81
C ASP A 210 -25.89 -11.29 -28.67
N ALA A 211 -25.85 -10.74 -27.45
CA ALA A 211 -25.07 -9.56 -27.12
C ALA A 211 -23.55 -9.87 -27.03
N VAL A 212 -23.17 -11.15 -26.99
CA VAL A 212 -21.79 -11.64 -27.04
C VAL A 212 -21.33 -11.67 -28.50
N THR A 213 -21.10 -10.51 -29.10
CA THR A 213 -20.14 -10.44 -30.22
C THR A 213 -18.73 -10.54 -29.65
N GLY A 214 -18.40 -11.73 -29.13
CA GLY A 214 -17.03 -12.10 -28.89
C GLY A 214 -16.29 -11.98 -30.21
N ARG A 215 -15.11 -11.33 -30.21
CA ARG A 215 -14.17 -11.50 -31.32
C ARG A 215 -14.04 -13.00 -31.53
N ARG A 216 -14.60 -13.52 -32.63
CA ARG A 216 -14.35 -14.89 -33.08
C ARG A 216 -12.84 -15.07 -32.97
N THR A 217 -12.40 -16.04 -32.17
CA THR A 217 -10.97 -16.31 -32.05
C THR A 217 -10.50 -16.69 -33.44
N ARG A 218 -9.81 -15.76 -34.11
CA ARG A 218 -9.25 -16.04 -35.43
C ARG A 218 -8.29 -17.21 -35.28
N PRO A 219 -8.26 -18.14 -36.25
CA PRO A 219 -7.26 -19.19 -36.26
C PRO A 219 -5.87 -18.55 -36.16
N SER A 220 -5.13 -18.95 -35.14
CA SER A 220 -3.76 -18.53 -34.91
C SER A 220 -2.85 -19.34 -35.82
N ARG A 221 -1.76 -18.73 -36.33
CA ARG A 221 -0.73 -19.51 -37.05
C ARG A 221 -0.11 -20.61 -36.16
N LEU A 222 -0.24 -20.48 -34.84
CA LEU A 222 0.19 -21.49 -33.86
C LEU A 222 -0.76 -22.71 -33.78
N ASP A 223 -1.98 -22.62 -34.29
CA ASP A 223 -2.94 -23.75 -34.25
C ASP A 223 -2.43 -24.96 -35.05
N ILE A 224 -1.62 -24.71 -36.10
CA ILE A 224 -0.93 -25.74 -36.89
C ILE A 224 0.03 -26.57 -36.03
N HIS A 225 0.58 -25.98 -34.96
CA HIS A 225 1.56 -26.63 -34.09
C HIS A 225 0.91 -27.31 -32.87
N ARG A 226 -0.40 -27.21 -32.71
CA ARG A 226 -1.13 -27.78 -31.57
C ARG A 226 -0.86 -29.27 -31.35
N PRO A 227 -0.91 -30.15 -32.38
CA PRO A 227 -0.69 -31.58 -32.16
C PRO A 227 0.74 -31.89 -31.67
N TYR A 228 1.73 -31.19 -32.20
CA TYR A 228 3.12 -31.35 -31.78
C TYR A 228 3.33 -30.88 -30.34
N LEU A 229 2.84 -29.69 -30.01
CA LEU A 229 3.01 -29.10 -28.68
C LEU A 229 2.25 -29.91 -27.61
N GLN A 230 1.05 -30.40 -27.91
CA GLN A 230 0.30 -31.26 -27.00
C GLN A 230 1.03 -32.58 -26.76
N ARG A 231 1.51 -33.24 -27.83
CA ARG A 231 2.29 -34.47 -27.71
C ARG A 231 3.53 -34.29 -26.84
N ARG A 232 4.25 -33.16 -26.98
CA ARG A 232 5.43 -32.86 -26.14
C ARG A 232 5.09 -32.66 -24.67
N ILE A 233 3.92 -32.10 -24.37
CA ILE A 233 3.41 -31.97 -23.00
C ILE A 233 3.04 -33.36 -22.44
N ASP A 234 2.37 -34.18 -23.24
CA ASP A 234 1.93 -35.52 -22.84
C ASP A 234 3.14 -36.46 -22.62
N GLU A 235 4.12 -36.45 -23.54
CA GLU A 235 5.40 -37.19 -23.45
C GLU A 235 6.20 -36.86 -22.18
N THR A 236 6.08 -35.62 -21.69
CA THR A 236 6.80 -35.15 -20.50
C THR A 236 5.94 -35.15 -19.25
N ALA A 237 4.70 -35.67 -19.33
CA ALA A 237 3.72 -35.58 -18.24
C ALA A 237 3.58 -34.15 -17.67
N GLY A 238 3.71 -33.12 -18.52
CA GLY A 238 3.64 -31.71 -18.13
C GLY A 238 4.95 -31.12 -17.59
N VAL A 239 6.02 -31.91 -17.50
CA VAL A 239 7.36 -31.47 -17.08
C VAL A 239 8.13 -30.92 -18.30
N ILE A 240 7.57 -29.87 -18.91
CA ILE A 240 8.19 -29.15 -20.03
C ILE A 240 7.87 -27.67 -19.95
N SER A 241 8.89 -26.82 -20.11
CA SER A 241 8.74 -25.37 -20.09
C SER A 241 8.33 -24.81 -21.46
N ILE A 242 7.69 -23.64 -21.46
CA ILE A 242 7.38 -22.90 -22.70
C ILE A 242 8.67 -22.58 -23.49
N LYS A 243 9.81 -22.45 -22.81
CA LYS A 243 11.11 -22.24 -23.44
C LYS A 243 11.52 -23.47 -24.27
N GLU A 244 11.41 -24.65 -23.69
CA GLU A 244 11.73 -25.93 -24.36
C GLU A 244 10.77 -26.22 -25.51
N LEU A 245 9.47 -25.93 -25.36
CA LEU A 245 8.51 -26.02 -26.46
C LEU A 245 8.85 -25.09 -27.63
N ARG A 246 9.33 -23.87 -27.34
CA ARG A 246 9.78 -22.91 -28.36
C ARG A 246 11.04 -23.38 -29.06
N GLU A 247 11.99 -23.94 -28.32
CA GLU A 247 13.23 -24.51 -28.86
C GLU A 247 12.94 -25.72 -29.77
N GLY A 248 11.99 -26.57 -29.38
CA GLY A 248 11.51 -27.68 -30.22
C GLY A 248 10.88 -27.21 -31.55
N LEU A 249 10.09 -26.13 -31.52
CA LEU A 249 9.56 -25.52 -32.75
C LEU A 249 10.65 -24.88 -33.61
N ALA A 250 11.62 -24.21 -32.99
CA ALA A 250 12.76 -23.62 -33.69
C ALA A 250 13.62 -24.69 -34.39
N ALA A 251 13.85 -25.83 -33.73
CA ALA A 251 14.58 -26.97 -34.30
C ALA A 251 13.88 -27.60 -35.52
N GLN A 252 12.55 -27.46 -35.63
CA GLN A 252 11.77 -27.89 -36.80
C GLN A 252 11.70 -26.81 -37.91
N GLY A 253 12.51 -25.74 -37.80
CA GLY A 253 12.53 -24.63 -38.76
C GLY A 253 11.34 -23.67 -38.62
N ARG A 254 10.66 -23.65 -37.47
CA ARG A 254 9.44 -22.87 -37.24
C ARG A 254 9.59 -21.94 -36.02
N PRO A 255 10.42 -20.89 -36.09
CA PRO A 255 10.67 -20.02 -34.97
C PRO A 255 9.40 -19.21 -34.59
N VAL A 256 9.08 -19.16 -33.30
CA VAL A 256 7.95 -18.41 -32.75
C VAL A 256 8.40 -17.53 -31.57
N LEU A 257 7.74 -16.38 -31.40
CA LEU A 257 8.00 -15.48 -30.27
C LEU A 257 7.54 -16.12 -28.96
N TYR A 258 8.34 -15.96 -27.90
CA TYR A 258 8.07 -16.56 -26.59
C TYR A 258 6.73 -16.11 -26.00
N SER A 259 6.42 -14.81 -26.04
CA SER A 259 5.16 -14.26 -25.54
C SER A 259 3.95 -14.83 -26.27
N SER A 260 4.02 -14.93 -27.60
CA SER A 260 2.95 -15.49 -28.43
C SER A 260 2.71 -16.96 -28.14
N LEU A 261 3.77 -17.77 -27.99
CA LEU A 261 3.64 -19.18 -27.64
C LEU A 261 3.09 -19.35 -26.21
N ARG A 262 3.57 -18.56 -25.24
CA ARG A 262 3.11 -18.61 -23.84
C ARG A 262 1.61 -18.35 -23.72
N ASP A 263 1.15 -17.26 -24.32
CA ASP A 263 -0.24 -16.81 -24.16
C ASP A 263 -1.22 -17.74 -24.93
N TRP A 264 -0.77 -18.28 -26.07
CA TRP A 264 -1.52 -19.28 -26.82
C TRP A 264 -1.54 -20.65 -26.12
N ALA A 265 -0.39 -21.15 -25.63
CA ALA A 265 -0.28 -22.45 -24.96
C ALA A 265 -1.14 -22.53 -23.69
N ARG A 266 -1.23 -21.43 -22.92
CA ARG A 266 -2.08 -21.35 -21.72
C ARG A 266 -3.58 -21.44 -22.02
N SER A 267 -4.01 -21.11 -23.23
CA SER A 267 -5.43 -21.04 -23.60
C SER A 267 -5.88 -22.18 -24.53
N ARG A 268 -4.95 -22.86 -25.20
CA ARG A 268 -5.26 -23.82 -26.27
C ARG A 268 -4.67 -25.23 -26.08
N LEU A 269 -3.75 -25.42 -25.13
CA LEU A 269 -3.18 -26.73 -24.78
C LEU A 269 -3.70 -27.22 -23.43
N GLN A 270 -3.80 -28.53 -23.30
CA GLN A 270 -4.14 -29.21 -22.05
C GLN A 270 -2.84 -29.48 -21.30
N TRP A 271 -2.76 -28.99 -20.07
CA TRP A 271 -1.65 -29.27 -19.16
C TRP A 271 -2.13 -30.27 -18.13
N PRO A 272 -1.36 -31.32 -17.81
CA PRO A 272 -1.65 -32.18 -16.66
C PRO A 272 -1.79 -31.33 -15.39
N THR A 273 -2.72 -31.71 -14.52
CA THR A 273 -2.88 -31.03 -13.22
C THR A 273 -1.56 -31.10 -12.48
N ALA A 274 -0.92 -29.94 -12.29
CA ALA A 274 0.34 -29.89 -11.56
C ALA A 274 0.12 -30.49 -10.17
N PRO A 275 1.05 -31.32 -9.64
CA PRO A 275 0.98 -31.71 -8.24
C PRO A 275 0.91 -30.43 -7.40
N VAL A 276 -0.07 -30.37 -6.49
CA VAL A 276 -0.23 -29.24 -5.56
C VAL A 276 1.08 -29.14 -4.80
N ARG A 277 1.91 -28.15 -5.15
CA ARG A 277 3.13 -27.89 -4.40
C ARG A 277 2.70 -27.45 -3.00
N PRO A 278 3.32 -27.98 -1.94
CA PRO A 278 3.05 -27.49 -0.61
C PRO A 278 3.26 -25.97 -0.59
N PRO A 279 2.41 -25.22 0.13
CA PRO A 279 2.55 -23.78 0.20
C PRO A 279 3.96 -23.42 0.67
N ALA A 280 4.57 -22.42 0.02
CA ALA A 280 5.89 -21.97 0.41
C ALA A 280 5.84 -21.50 1.88
N PRO A 281 6.91 -21.74 2.67
CA PRO A 281 7.00 -21.22 4.01
C PRO A 281 6.87 -19.69 4.00
N PRO A 282 6.36 -19.09 5.08
CA PRO A 282 6.10 -17.67 5.11
C PRO A 282 7.40 -16.89 5.06
N SER A 283 7.43 -15.84 4.23
CA SER A 283 8.59 -14.96 4.13
C SER A 283 8.77 -14.13 5.39
N VAL A 284 10.00 -13.66 5.62
CA VAL A 284 10.33 -12.72 6.71
C VAL A 284 9.36 -11.53 6.73
N ARG A 285 9.06 -10.93 5.57
CA ARG A 285 8.14 -9.80 5.48
C ARG A 285 6.70 -10.15 5.87
N GLN A 286 6.23 -11.35 5.51
CA GLN A 286 4.89 -11.80 5.91
C GLN A 286 4.80 -11.96 7.42
N VAL A 287 5.77 -12.64 8.03
CA VAL A 287 5.80 -12.85 9.49
C VAL A 287 5.94 -11.52 10.23
N THR A 288 6.86 -10.64 9.82
CA THR A 288 6.96 -9.27 10.38
C THR A 288 5.64 -8.53 10.27
N GLY A 289 4.96 -8.62 9.11
CA GLY A 289 3.66 -8.03 8.90
C GLY A 289 2.57 -8.61 9.81
N TRP A 290 2.59 -9.90 10.13
CA TRP A 290 1.65 -10.50 11.08
C TRP A 290 1.90 -10.03 12.51
N LEU A 291 3.16 -9.96 12.92
CA LEU A 291 3.55 -9.50 14.25
C LEU A 291 3.21 -8.03 14.49
N THR A 292 3.31 -7.18 13.47
CA THR A 292 3.17 -5.72 13.57
C THR A 292 1.85 -5.16 13.03
N ARG A 293 0.89 -6.01 12.63
CA ARG A 293 -0.48 -5.59 12.29
C ARG A 293 -1.40 -5.73 13.50
N ARG A 294 -2.53 -5.03 13.47
CA ARG A 294 -3.59 -5.23 14.47
C ARG A 294 -4.14 -6.66 14.35
N PRO A 295 -4.33 -7.41 15.45
CA PRO A 295 -4.77 -8.80 15.38
C PRO A 295 -6.11 -8.96 14.64
N SER A 296 -7.03 -8.01 14.80
CA SER A 296 -8.34 -7.99 14.14
C SER A 296 -8.29 -7.80 12.62
N THR A 297 -7.12 -7.49 12.05
CA THR A 297 -6.94 -7.29 10.59
C THR A 297 -6.32 -8.49 9.89
N LEU A 298 -5.91 -9.52 10.66
CA LEU A 298 -5.40 -10.76 10.11
C LEU A 298 -6.56 -11.66 9.68
N THR A 299 -6.40 -12.34 8.56
CA THR A 299 -7.37 -13.39 8.14
C THR A 299 -7.22 -14.63 9.01
N GLU A 300 -8.24 -15.50 9.03
CA GLU A 300 -8.17 -16.77 9.80
C GLU A 300 -6.95 -17.62 9.42
N ASN A 301 -6.64 -17.70 8.13
CA ASN A 301 -5.44 -18.38 7.63
C ASN A 301 -4.15 -17.71 8.14
N GLU A 302 -4.09 -16.37 8.14
CA GLU A 302 -2.93 -15.65 8.72
C GLU A 302 -2.80 -15.91 10.24
N HIS A 303 -3.89 -16.02 10.99
CA HIS A 303 -3.88 -16.39 12.42
C HIS A 303 -3.33 -17.81 12.62
N GLN A 304 -3.79 -18.77 11.82
CA GLN A 304 -3.33 -20.16 11.90
C GLN A 304 -1.84 -20.28 11.55
N GLN A 305 -1.39 -19.60 10.49
CA GLN A 305 0.02 -19.57 10.09
C GLN A 305 0.89 -18.87 11.13
N LEU A 306 0.44 -17.74 11.68
CA LEU A 306 1.14 -17.07 12.78
C LEU A 306 1.26 -18.00 13.99
N LYS A 307 0.17 -18.66 14.41
CA LYS A 307 0.19 -19.62 15.52
C LYS A 307 1.20 -20.75 15.29
N ALA A 308 1.28 -21.30 14.08
CA ALA A 308 2.28 -22.31 13.74
C ALA A 308 3.71 -21.78 13.87
N VAL A 309 3.97 -20.54 13.42
CA VAL A 309 5.28 -19.86 13.56
C VAL A 309 5.64 -19.67 15.04
N LEU A 310 4.71 -19.18 15.87
CA LEU A 310 4.97 -18.90 17.29
C LEU A 310 5.21 -20.20 18.08
N ASN A 311 4.52 -21.29 17.74
CA ASN A 311 4.73 -22.60 18.36
C ASN A 311 6.11 -23.20 18.02
N ALA A 312 6.60 -22.95 16.81
CA ALA A 312 7.89 -23.49 16.35
C ALA A 312 9.10 -22.66 16.79
N CYS A 313 8.92 -21.39 17.13
CA CYS A 313 10.00 -20.48 17.52
C CYS A 313 9.63 -19.66 18.77
N PRO A 314 10.07 -20.10 19.97
CA PRO A 314 9.82 -19.40 21.24
C PRO A 314 10.31 -17.94 21.27
N GLU A 315 11.38 -17.63 20.55
CA GLU A 315 11.92 -16.28 20.40
C GLU A 315 10.94 -15.38 19.64
N LEU A 316 10.27 -15.90 18.59
CA LEU A 316 9.23 -15.18 17.87
C LEU A 316 7.93 -15.08 18.69
N ALA A 317 7.61 -16.07 19.53
CA ALA A 317 6.53 -15.95 20.52
C ALA A 317 6.79 -14.81 21.52
N THR A 318 8.03 -14.70 22.01
CA THR A 318 8.46 -13.60 22.89
C THR A 318 8.42 -12.27 22.16
N THR A 319 8.92 -12.23 20.92
CA THR A 319 8.84 -11.05 20.04
C THR A 319 7.39 -10.59 19.86
N HIS A 320 6.47 -11.53 19.61
CA HIS A 320 5.05 -11.23 19.43
C HIS A 320 4.46 -10.57 20.67
N ARG A 321 4.69 -11.12 21.86
CA ARG A 321 4.23 -10.54 23.13
C ARG A 321 4.75 -9.11 23.30
N LEU A 322 6.05 -8.89 23.18
CA LEU A 322 6.66 -7.56 23.35
C LEU A 322 6.12 -6.53 22.34
N VAL A 323 5.86 -6.93 21.10
CA VAL A 323 5.23 -6.06 20.08
C VAL A 323 3.79 -5.72 20.44
N ARG A 324 3.04 -6.67 21.03
CA ARG A 324 1.68 -6.42 21.51
C ARG A 324 1.68 -5.45 22.68
N ASP A 325 2.53 -5.69 23.68
CA ASP A 325 2.65 -4.82 24.85
C ASP A 325 3.01 -3.38 24.42
N PHE A 326 3.94 -3.22 23.46
CA PHE A 326 4.28 -1.90 22.92
C PHE A 326 3.14 -1.26 22.13
N GLY A 327 2.42 -2.06 21.34
CA GLY A 327 1.23 -1.60 20.61
C GLY A 327 0.10 -1.16 21.53
N ASP A 328 -0.09 -1.85 22.65
CA ASP A 328 -1.06 -1.49 23.68
C ASP A 328 -0.64 -0.20 24.39
N MET A 329 0.65 -0.05 24.74
CA MET A 329 1.16 1.23 25.27
C MET A 329 0.89 2.41 24.32
N LEU A 330 1.14 2.23 23.02
CA LEU A 330 0.90 3.25 22.00
C LEU A 330 -0.58 3.64 21.88
N THR A 331 -1.48 2.66 21.98
CA THR A 331 -2.92 2.86 21.72
C THR A 331 -3.69 3.29 22.97
N GLN A 332 -3.33 2.75 24.12
CA GLN A 332 -3.95 3.04 25.42
C GLN A 332 -3.26 4.19 26.17
N GLN A 333 -2.17 4.73 25.62
CA GLN A 333 -1.42 5.84 26.18
C GLN A 333 -0.85 5.57 27.58
N THR A 334 -0.35 4.34 27.80
CA THR A 334 0.20 3.88 29.08
C THR A 334 1.73 3.95 29.10
N GLY A 335 2.31 5.08 28.73
CA GLY A 335 3.77 5.28 28.68
C GLY A 335 4.49 5.07 30.02
N VAL A 336 3.75 5.07 31.15
CA VAL A 336 4.26 4.65 32.47
C VAL A 336 4.84 3.23 32.49
N LEU A 337 4.41 2.36 31.59
CA LEU A 337 4.89 0.98 31.48
C LEU A 337 6.19 0.85 30.67
N LEU A 338 6.67 1.95 30.05
CA LEU A 338 7.85 1.94 29.20
C LEU A 338 9.13 1.43 29.90
N PRO A 339 9.45 1.81 31.15
CA PRO A 339 10.66 1.31 31.82
C PRO A 339 10.69 -0.22 31.92
N ALA A 340 9.60 -0.82 32.42
CA ALA A 340 9.47 -2.26 32.54
C ALA A 340 9.56 -2.94 31.17
N TRP A 341 8.91 -2.38 30.15
CA TRP A 341 8.98 -2.90 28.80
C TRP A 341 10.41 -2.87 28.21
N ILE A 342 11.18 -1.81 28.49
CA ILE A 342 12.58 -1.70 28.05
C ILE A 342 13.44 -2.78 28.74
N GLU A 343 13.25 -2.99 30.04
CA GLU A 343 13.96 -4.01 30.82
C GLU A 343 13.65 -5.42 30.29
N ASP A 344 12.38 -5.77 30.18
CA ASP A 344 11.92 -7.07 29.65
C ASP A 344 12.46 -7.34 28.24
N THR A 345 12.42 -6.32 27.38
CA THR A 345 12.92 -6.43 26.00
C THR A 345 14.45 -6.59 25.96
N ALA A 346 15.18 -5.94 26.87
CA ALA A 346 16.62 -6.05 26.95
C ALA A 346 17.07 -7.41 27.52
N GLU A 347 16.32 -7.97 28.48
CA GLU A 347 16.57 -9.28 29.06
C GLU A 347 16.29 -10.42 28.07
N ALA A 348 15.26 -10.26 27.22
CA ALA A 348 14.91 -11.24 26.19
C ALA A 348 16.03 -11.46 25.14
N LYS A 349 17.01 -10.55 25.04
CA LYS A 349 18.19 -10.65 24.15
C LYS A 349 17.83 -10.94 22.67
N LEU A 350 16.66 -10.48 22.23
CA LEU A 350 16.17 -10.70 20.87
C LEU A 350 16.96 -9.84 19.85
N PRO A 351 17.37 -10.40 18.70
CA PRO A 351 18.06 -9.66 17.65
C PRO A 351 17.25 -8.45 17.16
N GLY A 352 17.89 -7.29 17.07
CA GLY A 352 17.21 -6.05 16.68
C GLY A 352 16.43 -5.38 17.82
N LEU A 353 15.55 -6.11 18.51
CA LEU A 353 14.70 -5.57 19.58
C LEU A 353 15.51 -5.05 20.78
N THR A 354 16.55 -5.77 21.19
CA THR A 354 17.42 -5.35 22.31
C THR A 354 18.05 -3.97 22.04
N GLY A 355 18.52 -3.76 20.81
CA GLY A 355 19.12 -2.48 20.39
C GLY A 355 18.07 -1.38 20.29
N PHE A 356 16.87 -1.70 19.80
CA PHE A 356 15.75 -0.77 19.76
C PHE A 356 15.37 -0.28 21.16
N ALA A 357 15.16 -1.18 22.12
CA ALA A 357 14.79 -0.85 23.50
C ALA A 357 15.85 0.04 24.17
N ARG A 358 17.13 -0.33 24.10
CA ARG A 358 18.22 0.51 24.62
C ARG A 358 18.28 1.88 23.93
N GLY A 359 18.00 1.93 22.63
CA GLY A 359 17.94 3.17 21.88
C GLY A 359 16.76 4.08 22.24
N LEU A 360 15.76 3.62 22.99
CA LEU A 360 14.70 4.48 23.53
C LEU A 360 15.22 5.35 24.68
N ASN A 361 16.21 4.87 25.43
CA ASN A 361 16.75 5.60 26.59
C ASN A 361 17.40 6.94 26.24
N SER A 362 17.92 7.11 25.02
CA SER A 362 18.51 8.38 24.59
C SER A 362 17.48 9.50 24.42
N ASP A 363 16.20 9.16 24.34
CA ASP A 363 15.09 10.11 24.14
C ASP A 363 13.94 9.77 25.11
N PHE A 364 14.28 9.24 26.29
CA PHE A 364 13.35 8.55 27.19
C PHE A 364 12.13 9.41 27.56
N ASP A 365 12.36 10.67 27.94
CA ASP A 365 11.28 11.57 28.34
C ASP A 365 10.32 11.86 27.18
N ALA A 366 10.86 12.09 25.97
CA ALA A 366 10.03 12.35 24.80
C ALA A 366 9.26 11.10 24.35
N VAL A 367 9.86 9.92 24.44
CA VAL A 367 9.18 8.65 24.15
C VAL A 367 8.08 8.40 25.17
N THR A 368 8.36 8.58 26.46
CA THR A 368 7.36 8.46 27.53
C THR A 368 6.19 9.42 27.30
N ALA A 369 6.48 10.68 26.96
CA ALA A 369 5.45 11.67 26.63
C ALA A 369 4.66 11.28 25.37
N GLY A 370 5.31 10.78 24.32
CA GLY A 370 4.66 10.26 23.10
C GLY A 370 3.72 9.08 23.37
N LEU A 371 4.07 8.24 24.34
CA LEU A 371 3.26 7.12 24.79
C LEU A 371 2.24 7.48 25.87
N THR A 372 2.15 8.73 26.32
CA THR A 372 1.26 9.12 27.44
C THR A 372 0.30 10.25 27.08
N LEU A 373 0.78 11.27 26.37
CA LEU A 373 0.00 12.48 26.11
C LEU A 373 -0.88 12.34 24.88
N ARG A 374 -1.99 13.09 24.82
CA ARG A 374 -2.84 13.10 23.60
C ARG A 374 -2.15 13.68 22.36
N TRP A 375 -1.11 14.49 22.56
CA TRP A 375 -0.42 15.19 21.49
C TRP A 375 0.38 14.23 20.60
N SER A 376 0.38 14.50 19.29
CA SER A 376 1.12 13.70 18.31
C SER A 376 1.41 14.52 17.05
N SER A 377 2.36 14.07 16.24
CA SER A 377 2.70 14.67 14.95
C SER A 377 1.66 14.38 13.84
N GLY A 378 0.50 13.76 14.13
CA GLY A 378 -0.49 13.41 13.11
C GLY A 378 -0.99 14.62 12.31
N GLY A 379 -1.13 15.78 12.95
CA GLY A 379 -1.42 17.06 12.29
C GLY A 379 -0.30 17.49 11.34
N THR A 380 0.94 17.36 11.78
CA THR A 380 2.16 17.63 11.01
C THR A 380 2.27 16.70 9.80
N GLU A 381 2.01 15.40 9.96
CA GLU A 381 2.02 14.43 8.85
C GLU A 381 0.95 14.78 7.80
N GLY A 382 -0.25 15.15 8.28
CA GLY A 382 -1.32 15.67 7.42
C GLY A 382 -0.87 16.89 6.62
N ALA A 383 -0.19 17.84 7.26
CA ALA A 383 0.41 19.00 6.61
C ALA A 383 1.48 18.59 5.58
N VAL A 384 2.41 17.71 5.93
CA VAL A 384 3.44 17.19 5.02
C VAL A 384 2.82 16.53 3.79
N ASN A 385 1.70 15.80 3.95
CA ASN A 385 0.98 15.22 2.82
C ASN A 385 0.33 16.28 1.91
N ARG A 386 -0.20 17.38 2.47
CA ARG A 386 -0.66 18.53 1.68
C ARG A 386 0.50 19.24 0.98
N ILE A 387 1.64 19.40 1.64
CA ILE A 387 2.88 19.96 1.07
C ILE A 387 3.35 19.12 -0.12
N LYS A 388 3.34 17.78 0.00
CA LYS A 388 3.66 16.86 -1.11
C LYS A 388 2.73 17.10 -2.31
N LYS A 389 1.44 17.45 -2.09
CA LYS A 389 0.51 17.82 -3.16
C LYS A 389 0.87 19.17 -3.81
N ILE A 390 1.15 20.22 -3.02
CA ILE A 390 1.63 21.53 -3.54
C ILE A 390 2.88 21.34 -4.39
N LYS A 391 3.86 20.60 -3.88
CA LYS A 391 5.11 20.31 -4.60
C LYS A 391 4.88 19.66 -5.97
N ARG A 392 3.93 18.72 -6.05
CA ARG A 392 3.55 18.07 -7.31
C ARG A 392 2.91 19.06 -8.29
N GLN A 393 2.12 20.02 -7.80
CA GLN A 393 1.54 21.09 -8.63
C GLN A 393 2.62 22.03 -9.18
N LEU A 394 3.69 22.26 -8.41
CA LEU A 394 4.79 23.14 -8.80
C LEU A 394 5.85 22.46 -9.69
N TYR A 395 5.69 21.17 -10.01
CA TYR A 395 6.59 20.38 -10.87
C TYR A 395 8.09 20.53 -10.51
N GLY A 396 8.42 20.74 -9.24
CA GLY A 396 9.80 20.94 -8.76
C GLY A 396 10.47 22.26 -9.19
N ARG A 397 9.68 23.22 -9.71
CA ARG A 397 10.17 24.51 -10.25
C ARG A 397 10.11 25.67 -9.26
N ALA A 398 9.59 25.46 -8.06
CA ALA A 398 9.58 26.49 -7.02
C ALA A 398 10.87 26.41 -6.19
N GLU A 399 11.59 27.52 -6.15
CA GLU A 399 12.61 27.80 -5.14
C GLU A 399 11.98 27.82 -3.74
N PHE A 400 12.81 27.80 -2.70
CA PHE A 400 12.38 27.72 -1.30
C PHE A 400 11.29 28.75 -0.95
N GLU A 401 11.52 30.03 -1.24
CA GLU A 401 10.58 31.11 -0.91
C GLU A 401 9.18 30.96 -1.51
N PRO A 402 9.01 30.79 -2.84
CA PRO A 402 7.68 30.57 -3.39
C PRO A 402 7.02 29.27 -2.90
N LEU A 403 7.80 28.23 -2.57
CA LEU A 403 7.24 27.02 -1.97
C LEU A 403 6.76 27.28 -0.53
N ARG A 404 7.58 27.89 0.32
CA ARG A 404 7.23 28.33 1.68
C ARG A 404 5.94 29.14 1.65
N LYS A 405 5.88 30.16 0.80
CA LYS A 405 4.71 31.02 0.67
C LYS A 405 3.43 30.26 0.34
N MET A 406 3.48 29.32 -0.60
CA MET A 406 2.31 28.51 -0.95
C MET A 406 1.89 27.52 0.13
N ILE A 407 2.83 27.10 1.01
CA ILE A 407 2.53 26.24 2.15
C ILE A 407 1.80 27.05 3.24
N LEU A 408 2.22 28.29 3.48
CA LEU A 408 1.59 29.16 4.49
C LEU A 408 0.21 29.66 4.05
N LEU A 409 -0.03 29.87 2.75
CA LEU A 409 -1.30 30.36 2.22
C LEU A 409 -2.39 29.28 2.02
N GLN A 410 -2.26 28.11 2.66
CA GLN A 410 -3.16 26.96 2.45
C GLN A 410 -4.54 27.08 3.09
#